data_AF-A0A150NGN6-F1
#
_entry.id   AF-A0A150NGN6-F1
#
_cell.length_a   1.000
_cell.length_b   1.000
_cell.length_c   1.000
_cell.angle_alpha   90.00
_cell.angle_beta   90.00
_cell.angle_gamma   90.00
#
_symmetry.space_group_name_H-M   'P 1'
#
loop_
_entity.id
_entity.type
_entity.pdbx_description
1 polymer ?
#
loop_
_entity_poly.entity_id
_entity_poly.type
_entity_poly.pdbx_seq_one_letter_code
_entity_poly.pdbx_strand_id
1 'polypeptide(L)' 'MRVQIMNQFERNSHEYKAIKRYWKLIQQDSRKLSDKRFYRPTFRMHLTNKEILDKLLSY' A
#
# COMPACT_ATOMS: atom_id res chain seq x y z
N MET A 1 12.52 -8.51 5.71
CA MET A 1 11.12 -8.23 6.08
C MET A 1 10.15 -8.18 4.90
N ARG A 2 10.49 -7.57 3.73
CA ARG A 2 9.62 -7.53 2.52
C ARG A 2 9.08 -8.89 2.07
N VAL A 3 9.98 -9.87 1.97
CA VAL A 3 9.69 -11.18 1.38
C VAL A 3 8.70 -11.97 2.23
N GLN A 4 8.74 -11.81 3.55
CA GLN A 4 7.79 -12.46 4.47
C GLN A 4 6.38 -11.94 4.26
N ILE A 5 6.20 -10.61 4.15
CA ILE A 5 4.89 -10.00 3.87
C ILE A 5 4.40 -10.40 2.48
N MET A 6 5.27 -10.36 1.46
CA MET A 6 4.88 -10.72 0.09
C MET A 6 4.54 -12.20 -0.08
N ASN A 7 5.09 -13.09 0.75
CA ASN A 7 4.81 -14.53 0.72
C ASN A 7 3.48 -14.89 1.42
N GLN A 8 2.85 -13.98 2.15
CA GLN A 8 1.53 -14.17 2.74
C GLN A 8 0.39 -14.06 1.71
N PHE A 9 0.65 -13.41 0.57
CA PHE A 9 -0.34 -13.19 -0.48
C PHE A 9 -0.04 -14.06 -1.71
N GLU A 10 -1.08 -14.57 -2.36
CA GLU A 10 -0.89 -15.28 -3.63
C GLU A 10 -0.31 -14.34 -4.69
N ARG A 11 0.63 -14.83 -5.50
CA ARG A 11 1.33 -14.01 -6.50
C ARG A 11 0.42 -13.35 -7.54
N ASN A 12 -0.77 -13.92 -7.78
CA ASN A 12 -1.75 -13.42 -8.75
C ASN A 12 -2.82 -12.51 -8.12
N SER A 13 -2.86 -12.45 -6.79
CA SER A 13 -3.83 -11.66 -6.02
C SER A 13 -3.71 -10.16 -6.31
N HIS A 14 -4.82 -9.45 -6.11
CA HIS A 14 -4.83 -8.00 -6.31
C HIS A 14 -3.99 -7.30 -5.22
N GLU A 15 -3.94 -7.91 -4.05
CA GLU A 15 -3.22 -7.57 -2.84
C GLU A 15 -1.71 -7.64 -3.08
N TYR A 16 -1.22 -8.75 -3.66
CA TYR A 16 0.19 -8.87 -4.04
C TYR A 16 0.61 -7.80 -5.05
N LYS A 17 -0.24 -7.53 -6.06
CA LYS A 17 0.01 -6.47 -7.05
C LYS A 17 0.01 -5.09 -6.40
N ALA A 18 -0.88 -4.86 -5.43
CA ALA A 18 -0.95 -3.61 -4.69
C ALA A 18 0.29 -3.45 -3.81
N ILE A 19 0.61 -4.38 -2.91
CA ILE A 19 1.81 -4.34 -2.06
C ILE A 19 3.08 -4.15 -2.89
N LYS A 20 3.19 -4.85 -4.03
CA LYS A 20 4.32 -4.68 -4.96
C LYS A 20 4.40 -3.25 -5.54
N ARG A 21 3.25 -2.65 -5.90
CA ARG A 21 3.15 -1.28 -6.44
C ARG A 21 3.42 -0.20 -5.39
N TYR A 22 2.98 -0.43 -4.15
CA TYR A 22 3.11 0.51 -3.03
C TYR A 22 4.31 0.20 -2.13
N TRP A 23 5.19 -0.72 -2.52
CA TRP A 23 6.33 -1.11 -1.70
C TRP A 23 7.25 0.08 -1.34
N LYS A 24 7.46 1.00 -2.29
CA LYS A 24 8.22 2.23 -2.03
C LYS A 24 7.56 3.11 -0.97
N LEU A 25 6.23 3.11 -0.89
CA LEU A 25 5.46 3.82 0.13
C LEU A 25 5.54 3.14 1.49
N ILE A 26 5.53 1.81 1.52
CA ILE A 26 5.71 1.01 2.75
C ILE A 26 7.10 1.24 3.36
N GLN A 27 8.12 1.45 2.53
CA GLN A 27 9.50 1.72 3.00
C GLN A 27 9.77 3.19 3.34
N GLN A 28 8.84 4.11 3.05
CA GLN A 28 9.00 5.50 3.45
C GLN A 28 8.79 5.66 4.95
N ASP A 29 9.57 6.56 5.56
CA ASP A 29 9.31 6.96 6.94
C ASP A 29 7.90 7.55 7.00
N SER A 30 7.06 7.02 7.89
CA SER A 30 5.66 7.46 8.04
C SER A 30 5.56 8.96 8.32
N ARG A 31 6.60 9.54 8.93
CA ARG A 31 6.74 10.98 9.19
C ARG A 31 6.94 11.84 7.94
N LYS A 32 7.35 11.23 6.81
CA LYS A 32 7.55 11.90 5.51
C LYS A 32 6.36 11.69 4.57
N LEU A 33 5.35 10.93 4.98
CA LEU A 33 4.15 10.74 4.18
C LEU A 33 3.31 12.01 4.23
N SER A 34 3.01 12.57 3.06
CA SER A 34 2.11 13.70 2.96
C SER A 34 0.68 13.29 3.32
N ASP A 35 0.01 14.11 4.14
CA ASP A 35 -1.41 14.00 4.46
C ASP A 35 -2.33 14.56 3.36
N LYS A 36 -1.76 14.97 2.21
CA LYS A 36 -2.57 15.41 1.08
C LYS A 36 -3.26 14.22 0.43
N ARG A 37 -4.60 14.29 0.35
CA ARG A 37 -5.40 13.31 -0.38
C ARG A 37 -5.27 13.50 -1.89
N PHE A 38 -5.18 12.39 -2.60
CA PHE A 38 -5.15 12.35 -4.06
C PHE A 38 -5.94 11.14 -4.56
N TYR A 39 -6.50 11.25 -5.77
CA TYR A 39 -7.28 10.16 -6.36
C TYR A 39 -6.40 8.93 -6.59
N ARG A 40 -6.84 7.77 -6.06
CA ARG A 40 -6.14 6.50 -6.23
C ARG A 40 -6.97 5.51 -7.05
N PRO A 41 -6.57 5.18 -8.29
CA PRO A 41 -7.31 4.25 -9.15
C PRO A 41 -7.50 2.85 -8.56
N THR A 42 -6.54 2.34 -7.77
CA THR A 42 -6.63 1.01 -7.14
C THR A 42 -7.81 0.92 -6.16
N PHE A 43 -8.08 1.98 -5.42
CA PHE A 43 -9.16 2.02 -4.42
C PHE A 43 -10.39 2.78 -4.93
N ARG A 44 -10.28 3.44 -6.08
CA ARG A 44 -11.31 4.33 -6.68
C ARG A 44 -11.79 5.42 -5.74
N MET A 45 -10.89 5.97 -4.92
CA MET A 45 -11.19 7.00 -3.93
C MET A 45 -9.97 7.90 -3.68
N HIS A 46 -10.22 9.06 -3.09
CA HIS A 46 -9.17 9.99 -2.67
C HIS A 46 -8.61 9.54 -1.32
N LEU A 47 -7.34 9.15 -1.30
CA LEU A 47 -6.67 8.64 -0.11
C LEU A 47 -5.34 9.36 0.10
N THR A 48 -4.94 9.43 1.36
CA THR A 48 -3.56 9.72 1.76
C THR A 48 -2.70 8.47 1.65
N ASN A 49 -1.39 8.66 1.68
CA ASN A 49 -0.44 7.55 1.71
C ASN A 49 -0.60 6.67 2.97
N LYS A 50 -1.01 7.26 4.10
CA LYS A 50 -1.26 6.55 5.35
C LYS A 50 -2.52 5.67 5.25
N GLU A 51 -3.62 6.22 4.75
CA GLU A 51 -4.86 5.44 4.53
C GLU A 51 -4.67 4.32 3.50
N ILE A 52 -3.80 4.53 2.51
CA ILE A 52 -3.40 3.47 1.57
C ILE A 52 -2.67 2.35 2.32
N LEU A 53 -1.72 2.69 3.20
CA LEU A 53 -0.99 1.69 3.97
C LEU A 53 -1.94 0.89 4.88
N ASP A 54 -2.82 1.58 5.61
CA ASP A 54 -3.81 0.92 6.46
C ASP A 54 -4.73 0.00 5.65
N LYS A 55 -5.20 0.44 4.47
CA LYS A 55 -6.01 -0.42 3.58
C LYS A 55 -5.24 -1.60 3.02
N LEU A 56 -3.93 -1.47 2.77
CA LEU A 56 -3.10 -2.58 2.29
C LEU A 56 -2.79 -3.61 3.38
N LEU A 57 -2.77 -3.18 4.65
CA LEU A 57 -2.46 -4.03 5.81
C LEU A 57 -3.72 -4.54 6.54
N SER A 58 -4.89 -3.96 6.26
CA SER A 58 -6.19 -4.35 6.82
C SER A 58 -6.90 -5.46 6.03
N TYR A 59 -6.27 -5.98 4.97
CA TYR A 59 -6.71 -7.17 4.24
C TYR A 59 -6.05 -8.41 4.82
#